data_AF-A0A2S6ZJB8-F1
#
_entry.id   AF-A0A2S6ZJB8-F1
#
_cell.length_a   1.000
_cell.length_b   1.000
_cell.length_c   1.000
_cell.angle_alpha   90.00
_cell.angle_beta   90.00
_cell.angle_gamma   90.00
#
_symmetry.space_group_name_H-M   'P 1'
#
loop_
_entity.id
_entity.type
_entity.pdbx_description
1 polymer ?
#
loop_
_entity_poly.entity_id
_entity_poly.type
_entity_poly.pdbx_seq_one_letter_code
_entity_poly.pdbx_strand_id
1 'polypeptide(L)'
;MGGEALFAALRRLPPEAIIPLQVAAGSATMALHRLRQKREQRNPDAAARGFHNLSPAQWNALSAPQRDAKRQDQRRYSDAVSTLALASVASNIAMGAAGPSLGYPEMAARLLASDLKIAAYAVARDAIQAMFRMVGTAQQTNGGVSGAHITAAGQFYSMANIIANNSAAVFVPADLDQARLAFAGLSPTLSRIDSIQTLLRSCAIKATINTLLESADWINVTQEEANQAGTHQHWDPALKGRREDLMRVLDQSIARSAAIDSNISLGTALALIAEMAELSLPATSLLSNTLAGVAAGMQYKVIGGTWQAEAAVRAEEDPRRPASEADETRPT
;
A
#
# COMPACT_ATOMS: atom_id res chain seq x y z
N MET A 1 -8.08 -0.38 16.09
CA MET A 1 -9.39 -0.74 16.66
C MET A 1 -10.56 -0.64 15.67
N GLY A 2 -10.61 0.35 14.76
CA GLY A 2 -11.76 0.53 13.85
C GLY A 2 -12.20 -0.73 13.08
N GLY A 3 -11.25 -1.51 12.55
CA GLY A 3 -11.57 -2.77 11.86
C GLY A 3 -12.21 -3.84 12.76
N GLU A 4 -11.81 -3.93 14.03
CA GLU A 4 -12.41 -4.89 14.98
C GLU A 4 -13.84 -4.48 15.33
N ALA A 5 -14.11 -3.17 15.46
CA ALA A 5 -15.46 -2.64 15.68
C ALA A 5 -16.37 -2.85 14.48
N LEU A 6 -15.83 -2.64 13.28
CA LEU A 6 -16.54 -2.89 12.03
C LEU A 6 -16.89 -4.37 11.87
N PHE A 7 -15.93 -5.25 12.15
CA PHE A 7 -16.19 -6.69 12.18
C PHE A 7 -17.28 -7.06 13.20
N ALA A 8 -17.18 -6.56 14.44
CA ALA A 8 -18.17 -6.82 15.49
C ALA A 8 -19.59 -6.37 15.13
N ALA A 9 -19.73 -5.34 14.29
CA ALA A 9 -21.00 -4.90 13.73
C ALA A 9 -21.46 -5.78 12.57
N LEU A 10 -20.60 -5.99 11.56
CA LEU A 10 -20.93 -6.73 10.34
C LEU A 10 -21.28 -8.19 10.61
N ARG A 11 -20.63 -8.83 11.58
CA ARG A 11 -20.87 -10.24 11.93
C ARG A 11 -22.30 -10.53 12.42
N ARG A 12 -23.08 -9.51 12.76
CA ARG A 12 -24.49 -9.63 13.18
C ARG A 12 -25.45 -9.73 12.00
N LEU A 13 -24.97 -9.45 10.79
CA LEU A 13 -25.75 -9.55 9.57
C LEU A 13 -25.64 -10.97 8.99
N PRO A 14 -26.71 -11.47 8.36
CA PRO A 14 -26.68 -12.78 7.72
C PRO A 14 -25.75 -12.78 6.48
N PRO A 15 -25.15 -13.93 6.09
CA PRO A 15 -24.26 -14.01 4.93
C PRO A 15 -24.85 -13.45 3.63
N GLU A 16 -26.16 -13.62 3.43
CA GLU A 16 -26.93 -13.12 2.30
C GLU A 16 -26.92 -11.58 2.20
N ALA A 17 -26.68 -10.89 3.31
CA ALA A 17 -26.49 -9.44 3.34
C ALA A 17 -25.02 -9.03 3.18
N ILE A 18 -24.08 -9.82 3.73
CA ILE A 18 -22.65 -9.48 3.71
C ILE A 18 -22.01 -9.72 2.33
N ILE A 19 -22.34 -10.83 1.66
CA ILE A 19 -21.75 -11.16 0.35
C ILE A 19 -22.05 -10.05 -0.68
N PRO A 20 -23.29 -9.56 -0.83
CA PRO A 20 -23.56 -8.41 -1.71
C PRO A 20 -22.77 -7.14 -1.33
N LEU A 21 -22.55 -6.88 -0.04
CA LEU A 21 -21.73 -5.75 0.39
C LEU A 21 -20.25 -5.92 0.01
N GLN A 22 -19.71 -7.14 0.07
CA GLN A 22 -18.37 -7.43 -0.45
C GLN A 22 -18.28 -7.19 -1.97
N VAL A 23 -19.29 -7.65 -2.73
CA VAL A 23 -19.34 -7.42 -4.18
C VAL A 23 -19.42 -5.91 -4.48
N ALA A 24 -20.24 -5.16 -3.74
CA ALA A 24 -20.36 -3.72 -3.89
C ALA A 24 -19.04 -2.99 -3.55
N ALA A 25 -18.40 -3.34 -2.44
CA ALA A 25 -17.11 -2.79 -2.04
C ALA A 25 -16.02 -3.10 -3.07
N GLY A 26 -15.92 -4.36 -3.52
CA GLY A 26 -14.98 -4.77 -4.56
C GLY A 26 -15.21 -4.05 -5.90
N SER A 27 -16.48 -3.87 -6.29
CA SER A 27 -16.83 -3.11 -7.50
C SER A 27 -16.42 -1.64 -7.39
N ALA A 28 -16.63 -1.02 -6.21
CA ALA A 28 -16.18 0.34 -5.94
C ALA A 28 -14.65 0.45 -6.01
N THR A 29 -13.92 -0.51 -5.43
CA THR A 29 -12.46 -0.60 -5.55
C THR A 29 -12.03 -0.65 -7.01
N MET A 30 -12.63 -1.51 -7.83
CA MET A 30 -12.28 -1.60 -9.26
C MET A 30 -12.60 -0.32 -10.03
N ALA A 31 -13.71 0.36 -9.72
CA ALA A 31 -14.02 1.66 -10.29
C ALA A 31 -12.97 2.72 -9.93
N LEU A 32 -12.50 2.73 -8.68
CA LEU A 32 -11.41 3.61 -8.23
C LEU A 32 -10.10 3.30 -8.96
N HIS A 33 -9.74 2.04 -9.17
CA HIS A 33 -8.58 1.66 -9.99
C HIS A 33 -8.69 2.16 -11.44
N ARG A 34 -9.90 2.13 -12.00
CA ARG A 34 -10.12 2.68 -13.35
C ARG A 34 -9.95 4.20 -13.38
N LEU A 35 -10.42 4.91 -12.36
CA LEU A 35 -10.21 6.36 -12.22
C LEU A 35 -8.74 6.70 -12.04
N ARG A 36 -8.00 5.94 -11.23
CA ARG A 36 -6.55 6.06 -11.06
C ARG A 36 -5.82 5.94 -12.41
N GLN A 37 -6.07 4.87 -13.16
CA GLN A 37 -5.48 4.67 -14.50
C GLN A 37 -5.83 5.82 -15.45
N LYS A 38 -7.08 6.28 -15.47
CA LYS A 38 -7.48 7.43 -16.29
C LYS A 38 -6.71 8.69 -15.92
N ARG A 39 -6.49 8.94 -14.62
CA ARG A 39 -5.73 10.10 -14.13
C ARG A 39 -4.27 10.04 -14.58
N GLU A 40 -3.65 8.86 -14.50
CA GLU A 40 -2.26 8.63 -14.94
C GLU A 40 -2.13 8.78 -16.47
N GLN A 41 -3.12 8.30 -17.24
CA GLN A 41 -3.11 8.35 -18.70
C GLN A 41 -3.35 9.74 -19.31
N ARG A 42 -3.63 10.77 -18.49
CA ARG A 42 -3.76 12.15 -18.96
C ARG A 42 -2.49 12.66 -19.65
N ASN A 43 -1.32 12.22 -19.16
CA ASN A 43 -0.04 12.55 -19.75
C ASN A 43 0.88 11.31 -19.76
N PRO A 44 0.80 10.47 -20.80
CA PRO A 44 1.56 9.23 -20.89
C PRO A 44 3.08 9.44 -20.89
N ASP A 45 3.57 10.59 -21.35
CA ASP A 45 4.99 10.94 -21.37
C ASP A 45 5.50 11.28 -19.98
N ALA A 46 4.75 12.07 -19.21
CA ALA A 46 5.05 12.33 -17.80
C ALA A 46 5.01 11.04 -16.97
N ALA A 47 4.00 10.19 -17.18
CA ALA A 47 3.90 8.91 -16.50
C ALA A 47 5.13 8.02 -16.78
N ALA A 48 5.51 7.89 -18.06
CA ALA A 48 6.68 7.09 -18.44
C ALA A 48 7.98 7.71 -17.90
N ARG A 49 8.14 9.04 -17.94
CA ARG A 49 9.32 9.70 -17.36
C ARG A 49 9.43 9.46 -15.86
N GLY A 50 8.34 9.65 -15.12
CA GLY A 50 8.30 9.40 -13.67
C GLY A 50 8.64 7.95 -13.35
N PHE A 51 8.01 6.99 -14.03
CA PHE A 51 8.29 5.57 -13.83
C PHE A 51 9.75 5.17 -14.08
N HIS A 52 10.37 5.76 -15.10
CA HIS A 52 11.75 5.47 -15.50
C HIS A 52 12.78 6.42 -14.88
N ASN A 53 12.35 7.34 -14.02
CA ASN A 53 13.16 8.38 -13.38
C ASN A 53 13.97 9.24 -14.38
N LEU A 54 13.33 9.69 -15.46
CA LEU A 54 13.98 10.45 -16.53
C LEU A 54 13.64 11.95 -16.47
N SER A 55 14.67 12.78 -16.65
CA SER A 55 14.46 14.22 -16.84
C SER A 55 13.83 14.52 -18.21
N PRO A 56 13.21 15.70 -18.41
CA PRO A 56 12.70 16.11 -19.71
C PRO A 56 13.76 16.07 -20.82
N ALA A 57 14.99 16.51 -20.53
CA ALA A 57 16.09 16.46 -21.48
C ALA A 57 16.47 15.03 -21.86
N GLN A 58 16.55 14.11 -20.88
CA GLN A 58 16.82 12.70 -21.13
C GLN A 58 15.72 12.05 -21.97
N TRP A 59 14.45 12.40 -21.73
CA TRP A 59 13.31 11.90 -22.51
C TRP A 59 13.34 12.39 -23.95
N ASN A 60 13.63 13.67 -24.16
CA ASN A 60 13.67 14.27 -25.49
C ASN A 60 14.85 13.76 -26.33
N ALA A 61 15.93 13.30 -25.68
CA ALA A 61 17.04 12.64 -26.34
C ALA A 61 16.71 11.21 -26.83
N LEU A 62 15.61 10.60 -26.38
CA LEU A 62 15.19 9.28 -26.82
C LEU A 62 14.54 9.32 -28.21
N SER A 63 14.83 8.31 -29.02
CA SER A 63 14.11 8.08 -30.27
C SER A 63 12.62 7.78 -30.01
N ALA A 64 11.76 7.97 -31.02
CA ALA A 64 10.34 7.66 -30.89
C ALA A 64 10.07 6.20 -30.45
N PRO A 65 10.73 5.18 -31.02
CA PRO A 65 10.57 3.79 -30.57
C PRO A 65 10.96 3.57 -29.09
N GLN A 66 12.01 4.25 -28.61
CA GLN A 66 12.43 4.15 -27.21
C GLN A 66 11.40 4.76 -26.26
N ARG A 67 10.78 5.88 -26.65
CA ARG A 67 9.68 6.50 -25.88
C ARG A 67 8.45 5.61 -25.87
N ASP A 68 8.09 5.01 -27.00
CA ASP A 68 6.98 4.05 -27.09
C ASP A 68 7.19 2.83 -26.19
N ALA A 69 8.38 2.23 -26.23
CA ALA A 69 8.72 1.09 -25.37
C ALA A 69 8.60 1.45 -23.88
N LYS A 70 9.06 2.64 -23.48
CA LYS A 70 8.95 3.10 -22.09
C LYS A 70 7.52 3.38 -21.65
N ARG A 71 6.68 3.96 -22.53
CA ARG A 71 5.24 4.13 -22.29
C ARG A 71 4.54 2.78 -22.12
N GLN A 72 4.87 1.80 -22.97
CA GLN A 72 4.29 0.47 -22.89
C GLN A 72 4.71 -0.25 -21.60
N ASP A 73 5.99 -0.16 -21.22
CA ASP A 73 6.48 -0.75 -19.97
C ASP A 73 5.78 -0.14 -18.75
N GLN A 74 5.70 1.20 -18.68
CA GLN A 74 4.98 1.87 -17.60
C GLN A 74 3.50 1.43 -17.53
N ARG A 75 2.79 1.37 -18.67
CA ARG A 75 1.41 0.89 -18.72
C ARG A 75 1.25 -0.53 -18.21
N ARG A 76 2.16 -1.44 -18.59
CA ARG A 76 2.17 -2.83 -18.11
C ARG A 76 2.21 -2.89 -16.58
N TYR A 77 3.04 -2.07 -15.94
CA TYR A 77 3.12 -2.02 -14.48
C TYR A 77 1.87 -1.39 -13.85
N SER A 78 1.32 -0.34 -14.46
CA SER A 78 0.05 0.26 -14.01
C SER A 78 -1.14 -0.73 -14.12
N ASP A 79 -1.18 -1.55 -15.17
CA ASP A 79 -2.17 -2.62 -15.32
C ASP A 79 -1.95 -3.73 -14.28
N ALA A 80 -0.70 -4.05 -13.95
CA ALA A 80 -0.41 -5.02 -12.89
C ALA A 80 -0.96 -4.60 -11.53
N VAL A 81 -0.98 -3.30 -11.19
CA VAL A 81 -1.65 -2.79 -9.97
C VAL A 81 -3.14 -3.13 -9.97
N SER A 82 -3.82 -2.89 -11.11
CA SER A 82 -5.25 -3.20 -11.25
C SER A 82 -5.53 -4.70 -11.21
N THR A 83 -4.62 -5.51 -11.77
CA THR A 83 -4.69 -6.98 -11.70
C THR A 83 -4.53 -7.48 -10.26
N LEU A 84 -3.62 -6.92 -9.47
CA LEU A 84 -3.48 -7.25 -8.04
C LEU A 84 -4.78 -6.94 -7.27
N ALA A 85 -5.38 -5.79 -7.54
CA ALA A 85 -6.66 -5.41 -6.94
C ALA A 85 -7.77 -6.40 -7.30
N LEU A 86 -7.91 -6.72 -8.59
CA LEU A 86 -8.92 -7.66 -9.08
C LEU A 86 -8.73 -9.05 -8.47
N ALA A 87 -7.49 -9.55 -8.44
CA ALA A 87 -7.16 -10.85 -7.85
C ALA A 87 -7.52 -10.90 -6.37
N SER A 88 -7.23 -9.82 -5.62
CA SER A 88 -7.60 -9.71 -4.21
C SER A 88 -9.12 -9.69 -4.01
N VAL A 89 -9.84 -8.83 -4.75
CA VAL A 89 -11.32 -8.76 -4.69
C VAL A 89 -11.95 -10.12 -5.00
N ALA A 90 -11.52 -10.77 -6.08
CA ALA A 90 -12.03 -12.08 -6.47
C ALA A 90 -11.74 -13.14 -5.40
N SER A 91 -10.52 -13.15 -4.85
CA SER A 91 -10.12 -14.07 -3.79
C SER A 91 -10.94 -13.86 -2.51
N ASN A 92 -11.15 -12.60 -2.10
CA ASN A 92 -11.90 -12.28 -0.89
C ASN A 92 -13.39 -12.63 -1.03
N ILE A 93 -14.00 -12.43 -2.21
CA ILE A 93 -15.38 -12.85 -2.47
C ILE A 93 -15.48 -14.38 -2.44
N ALA A 94 -14.56 -15.09 -3.11
CA ALA A 94 -14.55 -16.56 -3.13
C ALA A 94 -14.38 -17.15 -1.72
N MET A 95 -13.42 -16.65 -0.93
CA MET A 95 -13.21 -17.07 0.46
C MET A 95 -14.39 -16.70 1.36
N GLY A 96 -14.99 -15.51 1.16
CA GLY A 96 -16.18 -15.09 1.88
C GLY A 96 -17.37 -16.02 1.65
N ALA A 97 -17.59 -16.43 0.40
CA ALA A 97 -18.66 -17.36 0.02
C ALA A 97 -18.40 -18.80 0.47
N ALA A 98 -17.15 -19.28 0.39
CA ALA A 98 -16.77 -20.63 0.82
C ALA A 98 -16.70 -20.78 2.35
N GLY A 99 -16.43 -19.68 3.07
CA GLY A 99 -16.20 -19.65 4.52
C GLY A 99 -17.17 -20.50 5.34
N PRO A 100 -18.50 -20.34 5.21
CA PRO A 100 -19.47 -21.14 5.95
C PRO A 100 -19.31 -22.65 5.77
N SER A 101 -19.03 -23.12 4.55
CA SER A 101 -18.82 -24.55 4.25
C SER A 101 -17.50 -25.10 4.80
N LEU A 102 -16.53 -24.22 5.05
CA LEU A 102 -15.21 -24.54 5.61
C LEU A 102 -15.17 -24.37 7.14
N GLY A 103 -16.31 -24.15 7.80
CA GLY A 103 -16.37 -23.94 9.26
C GLY A 103 -16.09 -22.50 9.71
N TYR A 104 -16.02 -21.56 8.77
CA TYR A 104 -15.75 -20.14 9.01
C TYR A 104 -16.95 -19.25 8.61
N PRO A 105 -18.09 -19.30 9.34
CA PRO A 105 -19.33 -18.60 8.95
C PRO A 105 -19.20 -17.07 8.91
N GLU A 106 -18.21 -16.52 9.59
CA GLU A 106 -17.97 -15.07 9.69
C GLU A 106 -16.91 -14.55 8.71
N MET A 107 -16.38 -15.42 7.84
CA MET A 107 -15.27 -15.09 6.94
C MET A 107 -15.57 -13.86 6.08
N ALA A 108 -16.76 -13.81 5.47
CA ALA A 108 -17.19 -12.69 4.66
C ALA A 108 -17.19 -11.35 5.42
N ALA A 109 -17.66 -11.36 6.68
CA ALA A 109 -17.69 -10.17 7.53
C ALA A 109 -16.28 -9.71 7.93
N ARG A 110 -15.37 -10.66 8.20
CA ARG A 110 -13.96 -10.38 8.51
C ARG A 110 -13.23 -9.76 7.33
N LEU A 111 -13.41 -10.32 6.14
CA LEU A 111 -12.78 -9.83 4.91
C LEU A 111 -13.29 -8.43 4.56
N LEU A 112 -14.61 -8.20 4.57
CA LEU A 112 -15.19 -6.87 4.33
C LEU A 112 -14.68 -5.83 5.35
N ALA A 113 -14.62 -6.19 6.63
CA ALA A 113 -14.09 -5.30 7.65
C ALA A 113 -12.60 -4.98 7.42
N SER A 114 -11.83 -5.94 6.90
CA SER A 114 -10.42 -5.74 6.57
C SER A 114 -10.25 -4.78 5.40
N ASP A 115 -10.98 -4.99 4.29
CA ASP A 115 -10.90 -4.15 3.08
C ASP A 115 -11.22 -2.68 3.41
N LEU A 116 -12.30 -2.44 4.17
CA LEU A 116 -12.70 -1.10 4.58
C LEU A 116 -11.68 -0.45 5.54
N LYS A 117 -11.10 -1.22 6.46
CA LYS A 117 -10.01 -0.77 7.32
C LYS A 117 -8.77 -0.38 6.50
N ILE A 118 -8.45 -1.13 5.46
CA ILE A 118 -7.27 -0.91 4.61
C ILE A 118 -7.46 0.32 3.73
N ALA A 119 -8.64 0.51 3.15
CA ALA A 119 -8.98 1.74 2.43
C ALA A 119 -8.83 2.98 3.34
N ALA A 120 -9.39 2.94 4.55
CA ALA A 120 -9.25 4.04 5.51
C ALA A 120 -7.79 4.28 5.93
N TYR A 121 -7.02 3.20 6.16
CA TYR A 121 -5.59 3.28 6.47
C TYR A 121 -4.78 3.90 5.32
N ALA A 122 -5.03 3.48 4.08
CA ALA A 122 -4.31 3.98 2.92
C ALA A 122 -4.53 5.49 2.74
N VAL A 123 -5.80 5.93 2.82
CA VAL A 123 -6.16 7.36 2.78
C VAL A 123 -5.48 8.15 3.88
N ALA A 124 -5.56 7.68 5.13
CA ALA A 124 -4.95 8.39 6.27
C ALA A 124 -3.42 8.49 6.12
N ARG A 125 -2.78 7.41 5.70
CA ARG A 125 -1.34 7.36 5.51
C ARG A 125 -0.88 8.30 4.41
N ASP A 126 -1.51 8.27 3.24
CA ASP A 126 -1.10 9.12 2.13
C ASP A 126 -1.46 10.59 2.38
N ALA A 127 -2.51 10.88 3.16
CA ALA A 127 -2.77 12.23 3.65
C ALA A 127 -1.61 12.73 4.54
N ILE A 128 -1.09 11.90 5.45
CA ILE A 128 0.08 12.27 6.28
C ILE A 128 1.32 12.47 5.40
N GLN A 129 1.60 11.57 4.45
CA GLN A 129 2.75 11.69 3.55
C GLN A 129 2.63 12.88 2.56
N ALA A 130 1.40 13.32 2.26
CA ALA A 130 1.15 14.55 1.51
C ALA A 130 1.48 15.81 2.32
N MET A 131 1.40 15.75 3.65
CA MET A 131 1.58 16.90 4.54
C MET A 131 2.98 16.98 5.16
N PHE A 132 3.76 15.90 5.11
CA PHE A 132 5.04 15.84 5.83
C PHE A 132 6.16 15.27 4.96
N ARG A 133 7.38 15.76 5.19
CA ARG A 133 8.66 15.21 4.73
C ARG A 133 9.58 15.07 5.93
N MET A 134 10.37 13.99 6.04
CA MET A 134 11.44 13.87 7.05
C MET A 134 12.84 14.07 6.48
N VAL A 135 13.04 13.63 5.24
CA VAL A 135 14.34 13.59 4.57
C VAL A 135 14.19 14.16 3.17
N GLY A 136 15.22 14.89 2.73
CA GLY A 136 15.32 15.47 1.40
C GLY A 136 16.67 15.16 0.76
N THR A 137 16.87 15.66 -0.45
CA THR A 137 18.14 15.60 -1.18
C THR A 137 18.77 16.99 -1.22
N ALA A 138 20.10 17.06 -1.12
CA ALA A 138 20.82 18.32 -1.08
C ALA A 138 20.75 19.11 -2.40
N GLN A 139 20.53 18.41 -3.51
CA GLN A 139 20.30 18.99 -4.82
C GLN A 139 18.98 18.48 -5.41
N GLN A 140 18.46 19.20 -6.40
CA GLN A 140 17.26 18.80 -7.11
C GLN A 140 17.48 17.48 -7.85
N THR A 141 16.54 16.56 -7.66
CA THR A 141 16.50 15.25 -8.30
C THR A 141 15.32 15.20 -9.28
N ASN A 142 15.22 14.09 -10.02
CA ASN A 142 14.04 13.79 -10.84
C ASN A 142 12.80 13.38 -10.00
N GLY A 143 12.93 13.22 -8.67
CA GLY A 143 11.82 12.89 -7.77
C GLY A 143 11.50 11.40 -7.68
N GLY A 144 12.50 10.53 -7.88
CA GLY A 144 12.29 9.08 -7.97
C GLY A 144 13.56 8.24 -8.13
N VAL A 145 13.36 6.93 -8.30
CA VAL A 145 14.37 5.89 -8.51
C VAL A 145 13.95 4.93 -9.62
N SER A 146 14.92 4.42 -10.39
CA SER A 146 14.66 3.45 -11.45
C SER A 146 15.78 2.41 -11.61
N GLY A 147 15.56 1.39 -12.45
CA GLY A 147 16.56 0.37 -12.76
C GLY A 147 17.05 -0.41 -11.53
N ALA A 148 18.36 -0.39 -11.29
CA ALA A 148 18.97 -1.07 -10.16
C ALA A 148 18.56 -0.45 -8.80
N HIS A 149 18.35 0.87 -8.73
CA HIS A 149 18.00 1.57 -7.50
C HIS A 149 16.61 1.19 -6.98
N ILE A 150 15.60 1.14 -7.85
CA ILE A 150 14.26 0.68 -7.43
C ILE A 150 14.25 -0.81 -7.06
N THR A 151 15.16 -1.60 -7.64
CA THR A 151 15.33 -3.02 -7.28
C THR A 151 15.97 -3.15 -5.90
N ALA A 152 17.01 -2.36 -5.61
CA ALA A 152 17.66 -2.32 -4.30
C ALA A 152 16.69 -1.85 -3.20
N ALA A 153 15.91 -0.79 -3.48
CA ALA A 153 14.86 -0.33 -2.58
C ALA A 153 13.82 -1.43 -2.29
N GLY A 154 13.39 -2.18 -3.33
CA GLY A 154 12.49 -3.33 -3.15
C GLY A 154 13.08 -4.47 -2.32
N GLN A 155 14.38 -4.75 -2.45
CA GLN A 155 15.07 -5.75 -1.62
C GLN A 155 15.17 -5.30 -0.16
N PHE A 156 15.48 -4.03 0.08
CA PHE A 156 15.47 -3.45 1.41
C PHE A 156 14.08 -3.53 2.02
N TYR A 157 13.05 -3.09 1.29
CA TYR A 157 11.66 -3.13 1.75
C TYR A 157 11.18 -4.55 2.06
N SER A 158 11.60 -5.54 1.28
CA SER A 158 11.38 -6.96 1.57
C SER A 158 11.91 -7.35 2.94
N MET A 159 13.21 -7.11 3.17
CA MET A 159 13.88 -7.47 4.42
C MET A 159 13.27 -6.75 5.61
N ALA A 160 12.99 -5.45 5.45
CA ALA A 160 12.38 -4.64 6.49
C ALA A 160 10.98 -5.18 6.86
N ASN A 161 10.16 -5.56 5.87
CA ASN A 161 8.86 -6.19 6.12
C ASN A 161 8.99 -7.56 6.81
N ILE A 162 9.94 -8.41 6.41
CA ILE A 162 10.18 -9.69 7.08
C ILE A 162 10.50 -9.47 8.56
N ILE A 163 11.40 -8.54 8.88
CA ILE A 163 11.78 -8.21 10.26
C ILE A 163 10.58 -7.63 11.02
N ALA A 164 9.84 -6.70 10.42
CA ALA A 164 8.69 -6.06 11.02
C ALA A 164 7.57 -7.07 11.33
N ASN A 165 7.22 -7.93 10.37
CA ASN A 165 6.18 -8.94 10.53
C ASN A 165 6.53 -9.96 11.63
N ASN A 166 7.75 -10.47 11.64
CA ASN A 166 8.19 -11.41 12.67
C ASN A 166 8.32 -10.75 14.05
N SER A 167 8.79 -9.49 14.11
CA SER A 167 8.79 -8.73 15.37
C SER A 167 7.38 -8.52 15.89
N ALA A 168 6.42 -8.19 15.01
CA ALA A 168 5.02 -8.04 15.38
C ALA A 168 4.43 -9.34 15.93
N ALA A 169 4.83 -10.50 15.39
CA ALA A 169 4.42 -11.81 15.90
C ALA A 169 5.00 -12.12 17.29
N VAL A 170 6.21 -11.64 17.63
CA VAL A 170 6.81 -11.83 18.95
C VAL A 170 6.19 -10.91 20.00
N PHE A 171 5.92 -9.65 19.65
CA PHE A 171 5.40 -8.66 20.60
C PHE A 171 3.87 -8.70 20.74
N VAL A 172 3.17 -9.51 19.93
CA VAL A 172 1.71 -9.61 19.99
C VAL A 172 1.26 -10.01 21.41
N PRO A 173 0.24 -9.35 22.00
CA PRO A 173 -0.28 -9.79 23.28
C PRO A 173 -0.78 -11.24 23.21
N ALA A 174 -0.41 -12.07 24.18
CA ALA A 174 -0.81 -13.49 24.21
C ALA A 174 -2.33 -13.68 24.16
N ASP A 175 -3.08 -12.78 24.80
CA ASP A 175 -4.53 -12.84 24.86
C ASP A 175 -5.22 -12.15 23.68
N LEU A 176 -4.50 -11.76 22.62
CA LEU A 176 -5.06 -10.95 21.53
C LEU A 176 -6.26 -11.63 20.86
N ASP A 177 -6.18 -12.93 20.59
CA ASP A 177 -7.26 -13.63 19.91
C ASP A 177 -8.50 -13.77 20.81
N GLN A 178 -8.30 -14.03 22.10
CA GLN A 178 -9.38 -13.99 23.08
C GLN A 178 -9.99 -12.59 23.20
N ALA A 179 -9.16 -11.54 23.20
CA ALA A 179 -9.61 -10.16 23.26
C ALA A 179 -10.45 -9.77 22.04
N ARG A 180 -10.09 -10.25 20.84
CA ARG A 180 -10.90 -10.07 19.63
C ARG A 180 -12.26 -10.75 19.75
N LEU A 181 -12.28 -11.99 20.22
CA LEU A 181 -13.53 -12.73 20.43
C LEU A 181 -14.41 -12.05 21.48
N ALA A 182 -13.86 -11.66 22.62
CA ALA A 182 -14.58 -10.95 23.67
C ALA A 182 -15.12 -9.60 23.19
N PHE A 183 -14.33 -8.84 22.43
CA PHE A 183 -14.75 -7.58 21.85
C PHE A 183 -15.89 -7.75 20.82
N ALA A 184 -15.86 -8.84 20.05
CA ALA A 184 -16.92 -9.23 19.12
C ALA A 184 -18.16 -9.85 19.80
N GLY A 185 -18.15 -10.01 21.13
CA GLY A 185 -19.21 -10.65 21.90
C GLY A 185 -19.30 -12.17 21.67
N LEU A 186 -18.22 -12.79 21.22
CA LEU A 186 -18.11 -14.22 20.89
C LEU A 186 -17.54 -15.06 22.04
N SER A 187 -16.90 -14.44 23.03
CA SER A 187 -16.35 -15.13 24.19
C SER A 187 -16.57 -14.33 25.47
N PRO A 188 -17.01 -14.94 26.58
CA PRO A 188 -17.06 -14.30 27.88
C PRO A 188 -15.72 -14.37 28.65
N THR A 189 -14.66 -14.98 28.08
CA THR A 189 -13.42 -15.29 28.81
C THR A 189 -12.64 -14.06 29.28
N LEU A 190 -12.83 -12.91 28.62
CA LEU A 190 -12.25 -11.63 29.02
C LEU A 190 -13.37 -10.61 29.23
N SER A 191 -13.19 -9.73 30.23
CA SER A 191 -14.10 -8.60 30.38
C SER A 191 -14.01 -7.68 29.17
N ARG A 192 -15.07 -6.93 28.88
CA ARG A 192 -15.07 -5.96 27.78
C ARG A 192 -13.96 -4.92 27.94
N ILE A 193 -13.65 -4.50 29.16
CA ILE A 193 -12.59 -3.52 29.43
C ILE A 193 -11.22 -4.13 29.13
N ASP A 194 -10.95 -5.34 29.62
CA ASP A 194 -9.66 -6.03 29.38
C ASP A 194 -9.45 -6.31 27.89
N SER A 195 -10.53 -6.68 27.18
CA SER A 195 -10.50 -6.85 25.73
C SER A 195 -10.07 -5.57 25.00
N ILE A 196 -10.61 -4.41 25.41
CA ILE A 196 -10.27 -3.11 24.83
C ILE A 196 -8.80 -2.76 25.13
N GLN A 197 -8.34 -2.97 26.37
CA GLN A 197 -6.95 -2.70 26.75
C GLN A 197 -5.96 -3.55 25.93
N THR A 198 -6.22 -4.85 25.79
CA THR A 198 -5.38 -5.75 24.98
C THR A 198 -5.39 -5.35 23.50
N LEU A 199 -6.54 -4.97 22.95
CA LEU A 199 -6.65 -4.47 21.58
C LEU A 199 -5.90 -3.15 21.38
N LEU A 200 -5.97 -2.22 22.34
CA LEU A 200 -5.22 -0.97 22.32
C LEU A 200 -3.71 -1.22 22.36
N ARG A 201 -3.25 -2.12 23.23
CA ARG A 201 -1.84 -2.51 23.31
C ARG A 201 -1.35 -3.11 21.98
N SER A 202 -2.13 -4.01 21.39
CA SER A 202 -1.82 -4.57 20.06
C SER A 202 -1.76 -3.50 18.97
N CYS A 203 -2.70 -2.54 18.98
CA CYS A 203 -2.70 -1.42 18.05
C CYS A 203 -1.45 -0.55 18.22
N ALA A 204 -1.04 -0.25 19.46
CA ALA A 204 0.15 0.53 19.75
C ALA A 204 1.42 -0.16 19.25
N ILE A 205 1.57 -1.47 19.50
CA ILE A 205 2.71 -2.25 19.01
C ILE A 205 2.77 -2.22 17.47
N LYS A 206 1.64 -2.49 16.81
CA LYS A 206 1.57 -2.44 15.33
C LYS A 206 1.87 -1.05 14.78
N ALA A 207 1.36 0.00 15.43
CA ALA A 207 1.62 1.37 15.02
C ALA A 207 3.12 1.72 15.13
N THR A 208 3.77 1.33 16.23
CA THR A 208 5.22 1.54 16.42
C THR A 208 6.04 0.80 15.36
N ILE A 209 5.78 -0.49 15.16
CA ILE A 209 6.51 -1.31 14.18
C ILE A 209 6.32 -0.75 12.77
N ASN A 210 5.09 -0.43 12.38
CA ASN A 210 4.83 0.16 11.07
C ASN A 210 5.52 1.53 10.94
N THR A 211 5.48 2.38 11.96
CA THR A 211 6.17 3.69 11.90
C THR A 211 7.67 3.53 11.67
N LEU A 212 8.31 2.57 12.35
CA LEU A 212 9.74 2.28 12.16
C LEU A 212 10.03 1.72 10.76
N LEU A 213 9.23 0.75 10.30
CA LEU A 213 9.32 0.17 8.97
C LEU A 213 9.23 1.25 7.89
N GLU A 214 8.19 2.08 7.95
CA GLU A 214 7.94 3.11 6.94
C GLU A 214 8.97 4.24 6.98
N SER A 215 9.49 4.56 8.17
CA SER A 215 10.60 5.52 8.29
C SER A 215 11.88 4.96 7.67
N ALA A 216 12.18 3.68 7.89
CA ALA A 216 13.34 3.02 7.31
C ALA A 216 13.24 2.91 5.79
N ASP A 217 12.07 2.51 5.25
CA ASP A 217 11.81 2.49 3.81
C ASP A 217 11.97 3.87 3.18
N TRP A 218 11.39 4.90 3.80
CA TRP A 218 11.48 6.26 3.28
C TRP A 218 12.92 6.80 3.29
N ILE A 219 13.68 6.52 4.35
CA ILE A 219 15.10 6.87 4.41
C ILE A 219 15.87 6.14 3.29
N ASN A 220 15.63 4.84 3.13
CA ASN A 220 16.31 4.01 2.13
C ASN A 220 16.01 4.48 0.70
N VAL A 221 14.75 4.63 0.31
CA VAL A 221 14.39 5.04 -1.06
C VAL A 221 14.91 6.44 -1.40
N THR A 222 14.93 7.35 -0.42
CA THR A 222 15.49 8.69 -0.61
C THR A 222 17.03 8.64 -0.72
N GLN A 223 17.69 7.71 -0.03
CA GLN A 223 19.13 7.48 -0.20
C GLN A 223 19.43 6.90 -1.58
N GLU A 224 18.61 5.97 -2.08
CA GLU A 224 18.74 5.45 -3.44
C GLU A 224 18.51 6.54 -4.50
N GLU A 225 17.56 7.44 -4.27
CA GLU A 225 17.34 8.62 -5.11
C GLU A 225 18.56 9.54 -5.12
N ALA A 226 19.12 9.84 -3.93
CA ALA A 226 20.30 10.66 -3.80
C ALA A 226 21.51 10.04 -4.53
N ASN A 227 21.72 8.72 -4.35
CA ASN A 227 22.77 7.97 -5.04
C ASN A 227 22.59 8.04 -6.56
N GLN A 228 21.38 7.81 -7.06
CA GLN A 228 21.09 7.84 -8.50
C GLN A 228 21.31 9.23 -9.11
N ALA A 229 21.04 10.29 -8.35
CA ALA A 229 21.26 11.67 -8.78
C ALA A 229 22.69 12.19 -8.54
N GLY A 230 23.58 11.40 -7.94
CA GLY A 230 24.94 11.84 -7.61
C GLY A 230 24.99 12.92 -6.52
N THR A 231 24.00 12.93 -5.62
CA THR A 231 23.88 13.87 -4.50
C THR A 231 23.86 13.12 -3.18
N HIS A 232 23.56 13.82 -2.08
CA HIS A 232 23.42 13.21 -0.76
C HIS A 232 22.06 13.53 -0.13
N GLN A 233 21.56 12.57 0.65
CA GLN A 233 20.41 12.75 1.52
C GLN A 233 20.79 13.67 2.70
N HIS A 234 19.84 14.47 3.17
CA HIS A 234 19.98 15.19 4.44
C HIS A 234 18.67 15.16 5.23
N TRP A 235 18.79 15.40 6.53
CA TRP A 235 17.67 15.54 7.44
C TRP A 235 16.93 16.86 7.17
N ASP A 236 15.67 16.78 6.78
CA ASP A 236 14.86 17.93 6.37
C ASP A 236 13.38 17.73 6.72
N PRO A 237 13.04 17.82 8.01
CA PRO A 237 11.66 17.71 8.47
C PRO A 237 10.87 18.95 8.05
N ALA A 238 9.90 18.78 7.16
CA ALA A 238 9.09 19.87 6.64
C ALA A 238 7.60 19.52 6.65
N LEU A 239 6.78 20.48 7.06
CA LEU A 239 5.35 20.46 6.76
C LEU A 239 5.16 20.98 5.33
N LYS A 240 4.75 20.08 4.44
CA LYS A 240 4.33 20.43 3.08
C LYS A 240 3.05 21.25 3.17
N GLY A 241 2.92 22.30 2.35
CA GLY A 241 1.68 23.09 2.31
C GLY A 241 0.46 22.19 2.08
N ARG A 242 -0.69 22.52 2.69
CA ARG A 242 -1.94 21.71 2.67
C ARG A 242 -2.44 21.29 1.27
N ARG A 243 -1.89 21.87 0.19
CA ARG A 243 -2.30 21.68 -1.20
C ARG A 243 -1.24 21.06 -2.10
N GLU A 244 -0.02 20.86 -1.64
CA GLU A 244 1.10 20.50 -2.53
C GLU A 244 0.97 19.10 -3.14
N ASP A 245 0.48 18.11 -2.38
CA ASP A 245 0.38 16.73 -2.87
C ASP A 245 -0.87 15.98 -2.34
N LEU A 246 -1.87 16.67 -1.78
CA LEU A 246 -3.07 16.01 -1.22
C LEU A 246 -3.85 15.21 -2.28
N MET A 247 -3.73 15.61 -3.55
CA MET A 247 -4.32 14.89 -4.69
C MET A 247 -3.75 13.48 -4.87
N ARG A 248 -2.62 13.15 -4.23
CA ARG A 248 -2.08 11.78 -4.18
C ARG A 248 -3.03 10.77 -3.56
N VAL A 249 -3.93 11.22 -2.69
CA VAL A 249 -4.91 10.32 -2.04
C VAL A 249 -5.83 9.67 -3.09
N LEU A 250 -6.07 10.36 -4.22
CA LEU A 250 -6.94 9.87 -5.28
C LEU A 250 -6.26 8.92 -6.26
N ASP A 251 -4.99 8.60 -6.08
CA ASP A 251 -4.27 7.68 -6.96
C ASP A 251 -3.38 6.72 -6.15
N GLN A 252 -2.48 7.23 -5.33
CA GLN A 252 -1.56 6.43 -4.53
C GLN A 252 -2.26 5.59 -3.47
N SER A 253 -3.31 6.09 -2.81
CA SER A 253 -4.06 5.31 -1.81
C SER A 253 -4.79 4.14 -2.45
N ILE A 254 -5.26 4.30 -3.69
CA ILE A 254 -5.92 3.25 -4.44
C ILE A 254 -4.90 2.16 -4.80
N ALA A 255 -3.73 2.54 -5.32
CA ALA A 255 -2.64 1.58 -5.57
C ALA A 255 -2.14 0.90 -4.28
N ARG A 256 -2.07 1.63 -3.16
CA ARG A 256 -1.67 1.12 -1.85
C ARG A 256 -2.64 0.08 -1.32
N SER A 257 -3.94 0.33 -1.43
CA SER A 257 -4.96 -0.65 -1.05
C SER A 257 -4.74 -1.96 -1.79
N ALA A 258 -4.54 -1.94 -3.11
CA ALA A 258 -4.26 -3.15 -3.88
C ALA A 258 -3.00 -3.91 -3.41
N ALA A 259 -1.92 -3.20 -3.06
CA ALA A 259 -0.71 -3.81 -2.52
C ALA A 259 -0.97 -4.53 -1.19
N ILE A 260 -1.70 -3.88 -0.29
CA ILE A 260 -1.99 -4.42 1.04
C ILE A 260 -3.01 -5.56 0.96
N ASP A 261 -4.11 -5.34 0.24
CA ASP A 261 -5.21 -6.31 0.10
C ASP A 261 -4.71 -7.59 -0.58
N SER A 262 -3.91 -7.48 -1.66
CA SER A 262 -3.34 -8.66 -2.32
C SER A 262 -2.39 -9.47 -1.42
N ASN A 263 -1.57 -8.80 -0.59
CA ASN A 263 -0.71 -9.48 0.37
C ASN A 263 -1.51 -10.17 1.48
N ILE A 264 -2.63 -9.58 1.91
CA ILE A 264 -3.53 -10.19 2.90
C ILE A 264 -4.28 -11.37 2.29
N SER A 265 -4.77 -11.26 1.05
CA SER A 265 -5.41 -12.39 0.35
C SER A 265 -4.42 -13.55 0.18
N LEU A 266 -3.16 -13.26 -0.21
CA LEU A 266 -2.09 -14.25 -0.28
C LEU A 266 -1.83 -14.90 1.09
N GLY A 267 -1.68 -14.10 2.15
CA GLY A 267 -1.46 -14.60 3.50
C GLY A 267 -2.61 -15.47 4.00
N THR A 268 -3.85 -15.11 3.67
CA THR A 268 -5.05 -15.90 4.03
C THR A 268 -5.05 -17.25 3.31
N ALA A 269 -4.76 -17.26 2.01
CA ALA A 269 -4.65 -18.49 1.24
C ALA A 269 -3.52 -19.40 1.76
N LEU A 270 -2.37 -18.82 2.11
CA LEU A 270 -1.25 -19.56 2.70
C LEU A 270 -1.59 -20.15 4.07
N ALA A 271 -2.32 -19.41 4.91
CA ALA A 271 -2.77 -19.92 6.20
C ALA A 271 -3.68 -21.15 6.05
N LEU A 272 -4.60 -21.13 5.07
CA LEU A 272 -5.45 -22.28 4.76
C LEU A 272 -4.64 -23.48 4.27
N ILE A 273 -3.67 -23.26 3.37
CA ILE A 273 -2.80 -24.33 2.88
C ILE A 273 -1.96 -24.91 4.02
N ALA A 274 -1.44 -24.07 4.91
CA ALA A 274 -0.64 -24.49 6.05
C ALA A 274 -1.46 -25.31 7.05
N GLU A 275 -2.73 -24.93 7.28
CA GLU A 275 -3.68 -25.70 8.07
C GLU A 275 -3.94 -27.08 7.45
N MET A 276 -4.17 -27.14 6.14
CA MET A 276 -4.33 -28.40 5.40
C MET A 276 -3.09 -29.29 5.43
N ALA A 277 -1.91 -28.68 5.53
CA ALA A 277 -0.63 -29.38 5.64
C ALA A 277 -0.22 -29.69 7.09
N GLU A 278 -1.09 -29.43 8.07
CA GLU A 278 -0.87 -29.68 9.50
C GLU A 278 0.41 -29.01 10.05
N LEU A 279 0.79 -27.85 9.49
CA LEU A 279 1.94 -27.10 9.98
C LEU A 279 1.68 -26.52 11.37
N SER A 280 2.70 -26.53 12.23
CA SER A 280 2.60 -25.88 13.54
C SER A 280 2.34 -24.38 13.41
N LEU A 281 1.66 -23.78 14.39
CA LEU A 281 1.38 -22.34 14.40
C LEU A 281 2.66 -21.47 14.25
N PRO A 282 3.78 -21.77 14.94
CA PRO A 282 5.02 -21.03 14.73
C PRO A 282 5.57 -21.16 13.30
N ALA A 283 5.51 -22.35 12.70
CA ALA A 283 5.97 -22.56 11.33
C ALA A 283 5.10 -21.81 10.31
N THR A 284 3.78 -21.86 10.48
CA THR A 284 2.80 -21.13 9.66
C THR A 284 3.01 -19.62 9.76
N SER A 285 3.22 -19.10 10.98
CA SER A 285 3.50 -17.68 11.22
C SER A 285 4.79 -17.24 10.53
N LEU A 286 5.90 -17.97 10.75
CA LEU A 286 7.19 -17.66 10.13
C LEU A 286 7.11 -17.68 8.60
N LEU A 287 6.49 -18.72 8.02
CA LEU A 287 6.32 -18.86 6.59
C LEU A 287 5.48 -17.71 6.01
N SER A 288 4.31 -17.44 6.60
CA SER A 288 3.39 -16.40 6.13
C SER A 288 4.00 -15.01 6.24
N ASN A 289 4.67 -14.70 7.35
CA ASN A 289 5.35 -13.41 7.56
C ASN A 289 6.50 -13.20 6.58
N THR A 290 7.27 -14.26 6.30
CA THR A 290 8.39 -14.23 5.36
C THR A 290 7.90 -14.03 3.93
N LEU A 291 6.91 -14.83 3.51
CA LEU A 291 6.33 -14.74 2.17
C LEU A 291 5.65 -13.39 1.93
N ALA A 292 4.95 -12.84 2.93
CA ALA A 292 4.37 -11.50 2.83
C ALA A 292 5.45 -10.42 2.63
N GLY A 293 6.58 -10.52 3.33
CA GLY A 293 7.70 -9.59 3.14
C GLY A 293 8.35 -9.71 1.76
N VAL A 294 8.57 -10.95 1.29
CA VAL A 294 9.07 -11.21 -0.07
C VAL A 294 8.12 -10.64 -1.12
N ALA A 295 6.81 -10.89 -0.98
CA ALA A 295 5.78 -10.36 -1.88
C ALA A 295 5.78 -8.83 -1.91
N ALA A 296 5.91 -8.18 -0.75
CA ALA A 296 6.01 -6.72 -0.64
C ALA A 296 7.21 -6.17 -1.43
N GLY A 297 8.38 -6.81 -1.36
CA GLY A 297 9.55 -6.42 -2.14
C GLY A 297 9.39 -6.67 -3.65
N MET A 298 8.82 -7.81 -4.05
CA MET A 298 8.55 -8.12 -5.46
C MET A 298 7.57 -7.14 -6.10
N GLN A 299 6.59 -6.67 -5.33
CA GLN A 299 5.62 -5.67 -5.76
C GLN A 299 6.18 -4.25 -5.74
N TYR A 300 7.36 -4.00 -5.15
CA TYR A 300 7.86 -2.64 -4.91
C TYR A 300 8.01 -1.84 -6.21
N LYS A 301 8.55 -2.44 -7.27
CA LYS A 301 8.64 -1.76 -8.58
C LYS A 301 7.25 -1.49 -9.18
N VAL A 302 6.31 -2.42 -9.01
CA VAL A 302 4.93 -2.28 -9.50
C VAL A 302 4.26 -1.09 -8.83
N ILE A 303 4.35 -1.00 -7.50
CA ILE A 303 3.66 0.02 -6.70
C ILE A 303 4.45 1.33 -6.66
N GLY A 304 5.71 1.29 -6.24
CA GLY A 304 6.58 2.46 -6.14
C GLY A 304 6.86 3.12 -7.49
N GLY A 305 7.01 2.34 -8.57
CA GLY A 305 7.15 2.89 -9.92
C GLY A 305 5.86 3.57 -10.39
N THR A 306 4.69 2.99 -10.09
CA THR A 306 3.39 3.59 -10.40
C THR A 306 3.16 4.87 -9.60
N TRP A 307 3.53 4.92 -8.32
CA TRP A 307 3.44 6.14 -7.51
C TRP A 307 4.30 7.28 -8.07
N GLN A 308 5.49 6.98 -8.59
CA GLN A 308 6.36 7.96 -9.27
C GLN A 308 5.75 8.45 -10.59
N ALA A 309 5.16 7.54 -11.37
CA ALA A 309 4.44 7.89 -12.60
C ALA A 309 3.26 8.84 -12.30
N GLU A 310 2.44 8.51 -11.31
CA GLU A 310 1.31 9.33 -10.87
C GLU A 310 1.77 10.68 -10.34
N ALA A 311 2.84 10.73 -9.55
CA ALA A 311 3.43 11.97 -9.05
C ALA A 311 3.92 12.87 -10.19
N ALA A 312 4.59 12.32 -11.20
CA ALA A 312 5.04 13.07 -12.38
C ALA A 312 3.86 13.64 -13.19
N VAL A 313 2.80 12.84 -13.40
CA VAL A 313 1.58 13.32 -14.08
C VAL A 313 0.92 14.42 -13.26
N ARG A 314 0.79 14.26 -11.94
CA ARG A 314 0.23 15.31 -11.07
C ARG A 314 1.06 16.59 -11.12
N ALA A 315 2.38 16.47 -11.19
CA ALA A 315 3.28 17.61 -11.21
C ALA A 315 3.07 18.51 -12.45
N GLU A 316 2.64 17.92 -13.57
CA GLU A 316 2.45 18.60 -14.87
C GLU A 316 0.98 18.92 -15.20
N GLU A 317 0.04 18.10 -14.73
CA GLU A 317 -1.37 18.18 -15.10
C GLU A 317 -2.28 18.76 -14.01
N ASP A 318 -1.77 19.13 -12.83
CA ASP A 318 -2.62 19.80 -11.82
C ASP A 318 -2.69 21.31 -12.10
N PRO A 319 -3.83 21.82 -12.62
CA PRO A 319 -3.98 23.23 -12.99
C PRO A 319 -3.99 24.16 -11.78
N ARG A 320 -3.93 23.61 -10.56
CA ARG A 320 -3.94 24.36 -9.29
C ARG A 320 -2.55 24.63 -8.74
N ARG A 321 -1.48 24.22 -9.44
CA ARG A 321 -0.12 24.66 -9.13
C ARG A 321 0.07 26.10 -9.65
N PRO A 322 0.62 27.05 -8.87
CA PRO A 322 1.10 28.29 -9.45
C PRO A 322 2.08 27.93 -10.56
N ALA A 323 1.97 28.57 -11.73
CA ALA A 323 3.03 28.50 -12.74
C ALA A 323 4.34 28.79 -12.00
N SER A 324 5.28 27.84 -12.00
CA SER A 324 6.64 28.16 -11.57
C SER A 324 7.06 29.36 -12.41
N GLU A 325 7.59 30.39 -11.75
CA GLU A 325 8.04 31.66 -12.32
C GLU A 325 8.37 31.54 -13.80
N ALA A 326 7.55 32.24 -14.59
CA ALA A 326 7.80 32.40 -16.01
C ALA A 326 9.21 32.94 -16.20
N ASP A 327 10.06 32.12 -16.81
CA ASP A 327 10.85 32.52 -17.98
C ASP A 327 11.43 33.95 -17.89
N GLU A 328 12.27 34.22 -16.89
CA GLU A 328 12.97 35.52 -16.75
C GLU A 328 14.18 35.65 -17.71
N THR A 329 14.28 34.80 -18.73
CA THR A 329 15.33 34.87 -19.76
C THR A 329 14.77 34.83 -21.18
N ARG A 330 13.93 35.82 -21.52
CA ARG A 330 13.84 36.27 -22.92
C ARG A 330 14.51 37.64 -23.07
N PRO A 331 15.69 37.72 -23.72
CA PRO A 331 16.16 39.00 -24.22
C PRO A 331 15.30 39.41 -25.43
N THR A 332 14.81 40.65 -25.38
CA THR A 332 14.28 41.39 -26.54
C THR A 332 15.38 41.71 -27.54
#